data_AF-A0ABD5BRG1-F1
#
_entry.id   AF-A0ABD5BRG1-F1
#
_cell.length_a   1.000
_cell.length_b   1.000
_cell.length_c   1.000
_cell.angle_alpha   90.00
_cell.angle_beta   90.00
_cell.angle_gamma   90.00
#
_symmetry.space_group_name_H-M   'P 1'
#
loop_
_entity.id
_entity.type
_entity.pdbx_description
1 polymer ?
#
loop_
_entity_poly.entity_id
_entity_poly.type
_entity_poly.pdbx_seq_one_letter_code
_entity_poly.pdbx_strand_id
1 'polypeptide(L)'
;MNTQNVNINVNTATKEHSGRYGENPSALRTDGFVRNLNSSNAFDVIRADIVLARMEKQAGQSCGLHYEIFESRLLEMAMNYLCELPLKDRPVFMGAASKRGFMLTEAEADRAYDAFFSLKDELSADY
;
A
#
# COMPACT_ATOMS: atom_id res chain seq x y z
N MET A 1 -13.12 27.62 -48.04
CA MET A 1 -11.97 27.05 -47.32
C MET A 1 -11.27 28.17 -46.57
N ASN A 2 -11.26 28.13 -45.23
CA ASN A 2 -10.31 28.90 -44.43
C ASN A 2 -10.16 28.21 -43.06
N THR A 3 -9.04 27.53 -42.88
CA THR A 3 -8.65 26.82 -41.66
C THR A 3 -7.79 27.74 -40.80
N GLN A 4 -8.28 28.13 -39.64
CA GLN A 4 -7.46 28.82 -38.63
C GLN A 4 -6.70 27.77 -37.81
N ASN A 5 -5.40 27.69 -38.03
CA ASN A 5 -4.49 26.89 -37.19
C ASN A 5 -4.21 27.64 -35.89
N VAL A 6 -4.74 27.14 -34.76
CA VAL A 6 -4.40 27.62 -33.42
C VAL A 6 -3.16 26.85 -32.95
N ASN A 7 -2.01 27.51 -32.88
CA ASN A 7 -0.77 26.91 -32.41
C ASN A 7 -0.72 27.00 -30.88
N ILE A 8 -1.06 25.91 -30.17
CA ILE A 8 -0.99 25.84 -28.71
C ILE A 8 0.44 25.44 -28.33
N ASN A 9 1.24 26.41 -27.88
CA ASN A 9 2.54 26.15 -27.28
C ASN A 9 2.38 25.71 -25.81
N VAL A 10 2.26 24.40 -25.58
CA VAL A 10 2.31 23.81 -24.24
C VAL A 10 3.75 23.65 -23.80
N ASN A 11 4.31 24.69 -23.20
CA ASN A 11 5.55 24.61 -22.42
C ASN A 11 5.26 23.96 -21.06
N THR A 12 5.13 22.63 -21.01
CA THR A 12 5.13 21.88 -19.74
C THR A 12 6.57 21.61 -19.32
N ALA A 13 7.24 22.65 -18.82
CA ALA A 13 8.46 22.46 -18.04
C ALA A 13 8.05 21.90 -16.67
N THR A 14 8.16 20.58 -16.51
CA THR A 14 8.10 19.92 -15.21
C THR A 14 9.24 20.46 -14.37
N LYS A 15 8.94 21.36 -13.42
CA LYS A 15 9.92 21.80 -12.44
C LYS A 15 10.26 20.58 -11.58
N GLU A 16 11.48 20.07 -11.70
CA GLU A 16 12.04 19.12 -10.76
C GLU A 16 12.03 19.78 -9.38
N HIS A 17 11.16 19.29 -8.49
CA HIS A 17 11.01 19.83 -7.16
C HIS A 17 12.22 19.38 -6.32
N SER A 18 13.32 20.13 -6.38
CA SER A 18 14.49 19.96 -5.50
C SER A 18 14.23 20.55 -4.11
N GLY A 19 13.07 20.25 -3.52
CA GLY A 19 12.70 20.73 -2.20
C GLY A 19 13.57 20.08 -1.11
N ARG A 20 14.08 20.89 -0.17
CA ARG A 20 14.70 20.36 1.06
C ARG A 20 13.68 19.52 1.82
N TYR A 21 14.08 18.31 2.22
CA TYR A 21 13.28 17.43 3.08
C TYR A 21 12.94 18.14 4.40
N GLY A 22 11.72 18.68 4.52
CA GLY A 22 11.22 19.25 5.77
C GLY A 22 10.25 20.44 5.68
N GLU A 23 10.08 21.07 4.51
CA GLU A 23 9.36 22.36 4.46
C GLU A 23 7.83 22.29 4.53
N ASN A 24 7.21 21.09 4.47
CA ASN A 24 5.77 20.94 4.68
C ASN A 24 5.42 19.65 5.43
N PRO A 25 5.27 19.66 6.77
CA PRO A 25 4.79 18.49 7.51
C PRO A 25 3.37 18.06 7.13
N SER A 26 2.64 18.90 6.39
CA SER A 26 1.25 18.72 5.96
C SER A 26 1.08 18.27 4.50
N ALA A 27 2.16 18.15 3.72
CA ALA A 27 2.05 17.65 2.36
C ALA A 27 2.01 16.11 2.40
N LEU A 28 0.97 15.52 1.80
CA LEU A 28 0.92 14.09 1.54
C LEU A 28 2.17 13.69 0.75
N ARG A 29 2.82 12.61 1.17
CA ARG A 29 4.01 12.13 0.46
C ARG A 29 3.57 11.47 -0.86
N THR A 30 4.43 11.52 -1.89
CA THR A 30 4.16 10.92 -3.21
C THR A 30 5.38 10.21 -3.81
N ASP A 31 6.49 10.13 -3.07
CA ASP A 31 7.80 9.64 -3.53
C ASP A 31 7.95 8.10 -3.44
N GLY A 32 6.92 7.38 -2.98
CA GLY A 32 6.96 5.93 -2.81
C GLY A 32 7.54 5.45 -1.48
N PHE A 33 7.89 6.37 -0.58
CA PHE A 33 8.45 6.05 0.72
C PHE A 33 7.46 6.27 1.86
N VAL A 34 7.60 5.46 2.90
CA VAL A 34 6.84 5.56 4.16
C VAL A 34 7.83 5.58 5.32
N ARG A 35 7.41 6.09 6.48
CA ARG A 35 8.23 6.02 7.70
C ARG A 35 8.59 4.56 7.99
N ASN A 36 9.87 4.32 8.26
CA ASN A 36 10.30 3.01 8.73
C ASN A 36 9.92 2.82 10.20
N LEU A 37 8.80 2.13 10.45
CA LEU A 37 8.31 1.86 11.80
C LEU A 37 9.26 1.00 12.65
N ASN A 38 10.15 0.24 12.00
CA ASN A 38 11.16 -0.58 12.68
C ASN A 38 12.43 0.21 13.04
N SER A 39 12.54 1.48 12.63
CA SER A 39 13.67 2.33 13.02
C SER A 39 13.34 3.14 14.27
N SER A 40 14.29 3.24 15.19
CA SER A 40 14.23 4.17 16.31
C SER A 40 14.28 5.63 15.85
N ASN A 41 14.85 5.91 14.68
CA ASN A 41 14.92 7.26 14.12
C ASN A 41 13.62 7.59 13.36
N ALA A 42 12.94 8.66 13.78
CA ALA A 42 11.66 9.09 13.20
C ALA A 42 11.77 9.58 11.74
N PHE A 43 12.98 9.90 11.27
CA PHE A 43 13.22 10.39 9.91
C PHE A 43 13.60 9.29 8.92
N ASP A 44 13.88 8.08 9.40
CA ASP A 44 14.22 6.97 8.51
C ASP A 44 12.98 6.55 7.71
N VAL A 45 13.18 6.38 6.41
CA VAL A 45 12.12 5.98 5.48
C VAL A 45 12.46 4.66 4.81
N ILE A 46 11.43 3.93 4.44
CA ILE A 46 11.50 2.68 3.70
C ILE A 46 10.53 2.72 2.53
N ARG A 47 10.89 2.05 1.44
CA ARG A 47 10.01 1.91 0.27
C ARG A 47 8.75 1.13 0.62
N ALA A 48 7.57 1.69 0.31
CA ALA A 48 6.28 1.06 0.60
C ALA A 48 6.16 -0.32 -0.08
N ASP A 49 6.64 -0.46 -1.31
CA ASP A 49 6.59 -1.71 -2.06
C ASP A 49 7.48 -2.81 -1.47
N ILE A 50 8.58 -2.44 -0.80
CA ILE A 50 9.46 -3.40 -0.10
C ILE A 50 8.81 -3.88 1.20
N VAL A 51 8.12 -2.98 1.92
CA VAL A 51 7.33 -3.36 3.10
C VAL A 51 6.27 -4.40 2.70
N LEU A 52 5.48 -4.11 1.67
CA LEU A 52 4.45 -5.01 1.17
C LEU A 52 5.03 -6.33 0.66
N ALA A 53 6.15 -6.32 -0.08
CA ALA A 53 6.81 -7.55 -0.53
C ALA A 53 7.24 -8.46 0.64
N ARG A 54 7.68 -7.87 1.75
CA ARG A 54 8.04 -8.63 2.96
C ARG A 54 6.81 -9.22 3.63
N MET A 55 5.71 -8.46 3.71
CA MET A 55 4.43 -8.95 4.23
C MET A 55 3.88 -10.09 3.37
N GLU A 56 3.88 -9.97 2.05
CA GLU A 56 3.49 -11.05 1.13
C GLU A 56 4.32 -12.32 1.38
N LYS A 57 5.64 -12.17 1.46
CA LYS A 57 6.54 -13.30 1.74
C LYS A 57 6.21 -13.94 3.09
N GLN A 58 5.95 -13.15 4.12
CA GLN A 58 5.60 -13.64 5.45
C GLN A 58 4.23 -14.34 5.47
N ALA A 59 3.22 -13.76 4.83
CA ALA A 59 1.89 -14.37 4.70
C ALA A 59 1.95 -15.72 3.97
N GLY A 60 2.81 -15.83 2.95
CA GLY A 60 2.99 -17.04 2.16
C GLY A 60 3.74 -18.19 2.85
N GLN A 61 4.47 -17.95 3.95
CA GLN A 61 5.29 -18.99 4.59
C GLN A 61 4.48 -20.15 5.20
N SER A 62 3.20 -19.93 5.51
CA SER A 62 2.37 -20.91 6.20
C SER A 62 0.92 -20.93 5.72
N CYS A 63 0.67 -20.51 4.47
CA CYS A 63 -0.66 -20.56 3.86
C CYS A 63 -0.96 -21.88 3.15
N GLY A 64 0.06 -22.73 2.88
CA GLY A 64 -0.13 -23.95 2.12
C GLY A 64 -0.69 -23.68 0.72
N LEU A 65 -1.70 -24.44 0.30
CA LEU A 65 -2.42 -24.24 -0.96
C LEU A 65 -3.66 -23.35 -0.81
N HIS A 66 -3.83 -22.68 0.32
CA HIS A 66 -5.03 -21.90 0.64
C HIS A 66 -4.78 -20.40 0.50
N TYR A 67 -5.42 -19.80 -0.51
CA TYR A 67 -5.28 -18.38 -0.79
C TYR A 67 -5.94 -17.53 0.30
N GLU A 68 -7.02 -17.99 0.90
CA GLU A 68 -7.78 -17.33 1.97
C GLU A 68 -6.92 -17.10 3.21
N ILE A 69 -6.03 -18.06 3.52
CA ILE A 69 -5.06 -17.95 4.62
C ILE A 69 -4.00 -16.91 4.29
N PHE A 70 -3.54 -16.87 3.03
CA PHE A 70 -2.57 -15.88 2.58
C PHE A 70 -3.17 -14.46 2.65
N GLU A 71 -4.35 -14.28 2.07
CA GLU A 71 -4.99 -12.98 1.90
C GLU A 71 -5.40 -12.36 3.23
N SER A 72 -6.07 -13.13 4.11
CA SER A 72 -6.45 -12.66 5.46
C SER A 72 -5.24 -12.17 6.25
N ARG A 73 -4.14 -12.94 6.26
CA ARG A 73 -2.89 -12.56 6.96
C ARG A 73 -2.23 -11.35 6.35
N LEU A 74 -2.18 -11.26 5.03
CA LEU A 74 -1.58 -10.13 4.33
C LEU A 74 -2.34 -8.84 4.66
N LEU A 75 -3.68 -8.88 4.56
CA LEU A 75 -4.53 -7.73 4.84
C LEU A 75 -4.46 -7.34 6.32
N GLU A 76 -4.43 -8.30 7.25
CA GLU A 76 -4.21 -8.02 8.67
C GLU A 76 -2.91 -7.23 8.91
N MET A 77 -1.77 -7.75 8.42
CA MET A 77 -0.48 -7.08 8.59
C MET A 77 -0.45 -5.69 7.94
N ALA A 78 -1.00 -5.58 6.72
CA ALA A 78 -0.99 -4.33 5.97
C ALA A 78 -1.91 -3.27 6.61
N MET A 79 -3.09 -3.66 7.11
CA MET A 79 -4.01 -2.76 7.82
C MET A 79 -3.40 -2.29 9.14
N ASN A 80 -2.79 -3.19 9.92
CA ASN A 80 -2.10 -2.83 11.15
C ASN A 80 -0.96 -1.82 10.89
N TYR A 81 -0.14 -2.08 9.87
CA TYR A 81 0.92 -1.15 9.47
C TYR A 81 0.36 0.21 9.02
N LEU A 82 -0.73 0.21 8.24
CA LEU A 82 -1.40 1.43 7.78
C LEU A 82 -1.93 2.27 8.96
N CYS A 83 -2.47 1.63 10.00
CA CYS A 83 -2.94 2.29 11.22
C CYS A 83 -1.81 2.98 12.01
N GLU A 84 -0.64 2.35 12.08
CA GLU A 84 0.54 2.91 12.76
C GLU A 84 1.27 4.00 11.95
N LEU A 85 1.09 4.01 10.63
CA LEU A 85 1.72 5.01 9.77
C LEU A 85 1.21 6.43 10.06
N PRO A 86 2.10 7.45 10.00
CA PRO A 86 1.70 8.84 9.98
C PRO A 86 0.71 9.12 8.84
N LEU A 87 -0.30 9.96 9.09
CA LEU A 87 -1.37 10.25 8.12
C LEU A 87 -0.85 10.67 6.74
N LYS A 88 0.26 11.44 6.70
CA LYS A 88 0.92 11.89 5.46
C LYS A 88 1.49 10.76 4.58
N ASP A 89 1.72 9.58 5.15
CA ASP A 89 2.36 8.44 4.48
C ASP A 89 1.33 7.41 3.99
N ARG A 90 0.13 7.41 4.58
CA ARG A 90 -0.93 6.44 4.31
C ARG A 90 -1.32 6.36 2.83
N PRO A 91 -1.52 7.47 2.09
CA PRO A 91 -1.89 7.40 0.68
C PRO A 91 -0.83 6.71 -0.20
N VAL A 92 0.46 6.89 0.11
CA VAL A 92 1.56 6.21 -0.61
C VAL A 92 1.48 4.71 -0.39
N PHE A 93 1.28 4.29 0.87
CA PHE A 93 1.19 2.88 1.22
C PHE A 93 -0.02 2.20 0.56
N MET A 94 -1.20 2.84 0.63
CA MET A 94 -2.41 2.35 -0.03
C MET A 94 -2.24 2.28 -1.55
N GLY A 95 -1.63 3.30 -2.16
CA GLY A 95 -1.34 3.28 -3.60
C GLY A 95 -0.37 2.17 -4.00
N ALA A 96 0.63 1.87 -3.16
CA ALA A 96 1.54 0.75 -3.40
C ALA A 96 0.85 -0.62 -3.26
N ALA A 97 -0.07 -0.77 -2.31
CA ALA A 97 -0.88 -1.98 -2.13
C ALA A 97 -1.82 -2.21 -3.33
N SER A 98 -2.49 -1.15 -3.79
CA SER A 98 -3.37 -1.21 -4.97
C SER A 98 -2.62 -1.63 -6.23
N LYS A 99 -1.38 -1.14 -6.44
CA LYS A 99 -0.52 -1.59 -7.56
C LYS A 99 -0.14 -3.07 -7.49
N ARG A 100 -0.20 -3.67 -6.29
CA ARG A 100 0.06 -5.10 -6.06
C ARG A 100 -1.22 -5.95 -6.10
N GLY A 101 -2.39 -5.33 -6.26
CA GLY A 101 -3.68 -6.02 -6.36
C GLY A 101 -4.50 -6.06 -5.08
N PHE A 102 -4.07 -5.38 -4.01
CA PHE A 102 -4.76 -5.40 -2.72
C PHE A 102 -5.39 -4.05 -2.39
N MET A 103 -6.62 -4.07 -1.90
CA MET A 103 -7.33 -2.87 -1.43
C MET A 103 -7.33 -2.84 0.09
N LEU A 104 -6.59 -1.89 0.68
CA LEU A 104 -6.53 -1.71 2.13
C LEU A 104 -7.77 -0.96 2.63
N THR A 105 -8.85 -1.70 2.81
CA THR A 105 -10.14 -1.20 3.33
C THR A 105 -10.69 -2.18 4.34
N GLU A 106 -11.43 -1.68 5.33
CA GLU A 106 -12.10 -2.53 6.33
C GLU A 106 -12.99 -3.59 5.65
N ALA A 107 -13.78 -3.19 4.65
CA ALA A 107 -14.65 -4.11 3.92
C ALA A 107 -13.91 -5.26 3.20
N GLU A 108 -12.67 -5.05 2.72
CA GLU A 108 -11.88 -6.12 2.11
C GLU A 108 -11.24 -7.01 3.19
N ALA A 109 -10.79 -6.42 4.29
CA ALA A 109 -10.27 -7.18 5.42
C ALA A 109 -11.35 -8.09 6.00
N ASP A 110 -12.57 -7.58 6.22
CA ASP A 110 -13.70 -8.35 6.73
C ASP A 110 -14.04 -9.52 5.79
N ARG A 111 -14.11 -9.28 4.47
CA ARG A 111 -14.32 -10.35 3.48
C ARG A 111 -13.25 -11.43 3.54
N ALA A 112 -11.99 -11.05 3.63
CA ALA A 112 -10.89 -12.01 3.71
C ALA A 112 -10.91 -12.80 5.03
N TYR A 113 -11.30 -12.18 6.13
CA TYR A 113 -11.51 -12.86 7.41
C TYR A 113 -12.67 -13.87 7.33
N ASP A 114 -13.81 -13.49 6.76
CA ASP A 114 -14.96 -14.39 6.58
C ASP A 114 -14.61 -15.60 5.71
N ALA A 115 -13.87 -15.39 4.62
CA ALA A 115 -13.39 -16.46 3.76
C ALA A 115 -12.42 -17.40 4.51
N PHE A 116 -11.51 -16.85 5.31
CA PHE A 116 -10.60 -17.63 6.15
C PHE A 116 -11.35 -18.49 7.17
N PHE A 117 -12.36 -17.95 7.86
CA PHE A 117 -13.15 -18.71 8.81
C PHE A 117 -13.98 -19.80 8.13
N SER A 118 -14.58 -19.50 6.99
CA SER A 118 -15.33 -20.49 6.19
C SER A 118 -14.44 -21.66 5.79
N LEU A 119 -13.23 -21.38 5.29
CA LEU A 119 -12.25 -22.40 4.94
C LEU A 119 -11.81 -23.21 6.17
N LYS A 120 -11.58 -22.54 7.30
CA LYS A 120 -11.16 -23.20 8.54
C LYS A 120 -12.23 -24.16 9.03
N ASP A 121 -13.50 -23.78 8.93
CA ASP A 121 -14.63 -24.63 9.31
C ASP A 121 -14.69 -25.87 8.40
N GLU A 122 -14.54 -25.71 7.08
CA GLU A 122 -14.46 -26.82 6.12
C GLU A 122 -13.31 -27.79 6.45
N LEU A 123 -12.09 -27.27 6.63
CA LEU A 123 -10.92 -28.06 6.99
C LEU A 123 -11.09 -28.80 8.33
N SER A 124 -11.85 -28.23 9.26
CA SER A 124 -12.12 -28.86 10.56
C SER A 124 -13.21 -29.93 10.51
N ALA A 125 -14.13 -29.85 9.54
CA ALA A 125 -15.19 -30.83 9.35
C ALA A 125 -14.70 -32.12 8.65
N ASP A 126 -13.56 -32.03 7.95
CA ASP A 126 -12.93 -33.16 7.26
C ASP A 126 -12.12 -34.10 8.19
N TYR A 127 -12.03 -33.81 9.49
CA TYR A 127 -11.33 -34.61 10.51
C TYR A 127 -12.26 -35.05 11.65
#